data_AF-H0SRC8-F1
#
_entry.id   AF-H0SRC8-F1
#
_cell.length_a   1.000
_cell.length_b   1.000
_cell.length_c   1.000
_cell.angle_alpha   90.00
_cell.angle_beta   90.00
_cell.angle_gamma   90.00
#
_symmetry.space_group_name_H-M   'P 1'
#
loop_
_entity.id
_entity.type
_entity.pdbx_description
1 polymer ?
#
loop_
_entity_poly.entity_id
_entity_poly.type
_entity_poly.pdbx_seq_one_letter_code
_entity_poly.pdbx_strand_id
1 'polypeptide(L)'
;MGNIRDLPRCNRRALRRRRHDAKLLALGKQYDAATRELSSLEMDEAASMARIEAFLASMEPMERAILATPADGIEGIAVKARLAAHIVSHYWTVSPDCLDLEARAFRLLIDAVCSVAGVSLPFAVRPAQVDPSKVSKRG
;
A
#
# COMPACT_ATOMS: atom_id res chain seq x y z
N MET A 1 -18.94 16.68 30.96
CA MET A 1 -18.51 15.98 29.73
C MET A 1 -19.51 16.30 28.63
N GLY A 2 -19.15 17.17 27.67
CA GLY A 2 -20.08 17.59 26.60
C GLY A 2 -20.32 16.47 25.59
N ASN A 3 -21.59 16.28 25.19
CA ASN A 3 -22.00 15.19 24.33
C ASN A 3 -21.57 15.48 22.88
N ILE A 4 -21.01 14.50 22.16
CA ILE A 4 -20.56 14.66 20.75
C ILE A 4 -21.73 15.09 19.83
N ARG A 5 -22.97 14.87 20.28
CA ARG A 5 -24.22 15.29 19.62
C ARG A 5 -24.50 16.80 19.71
N ASP A 6 -23.69 17.59 20.40
CA ASP A 6 -23.90 19.04 20.54
C ASP A 6 -22.92 19.87 19.69
N LEU A 7 -21.99 19.22 18.98
CA LEU A 7 -21.04 19.92 18.12
C LEU A 7 -21.71 20.45 16.83
N PRO A 8 -21.27 21.60 16.30
CA PRO A 8 -21.65 22.07 14.96
C PRO A 8 -21.40 20.99 13.89
N ARG A 9 -22.23 20.96 12.83
CA ARG A 9 -22.17 19.92 11.78
C ARG A 9 -20.78 19.82 11.11
N CYS A 10 -20.06 20.92 10.96
CA CYS A 10 -18.68 20.95 10.43
C CYS A 10 -17.69 20.17 11.32
N ASN A 11 -17.79 20.33 12.64
CA ASN A 11 -16.92 19.64 13.60
C ASN A 11 -17.18 18.13 13.63
N ARG A 12 -18.44 17.70 13.45
CA ARG A 12 -18.77 16.27 13.36
C ARG A 12 -18.22 15.61 12.11
N ARG A 13 -18.24 16.30 10.97
CA ARG A 13 -17.65 15.79 9.72
C ARG A 13 -16.14 15.65 9.87
N ALA A 14 -15.45 16.68 10.34
CA ALA A 14 -14.01 16.63 10.58
C ALA A 14 -13.61 15.50 11.55
N LEU A 15 -14.39 15.29 12.61
CA LEU A 15 -14.15 14.19 13.55
C LEU A 15 -14.36 12.81 12.91
N ARG A 16 -15.41 12.63 12.08
CA ARG A 16 -15.63 11.38 11.35
C ARG A 16 -14.48 11.07 10.38
N ARG A 17 -14.01 12.08 9.63
CA ARG A 17 -12.86 11.96 8.73
C ARG A 17 -11.62 11.45 9.45
N ARG A 18 -11.27 12.10 10.56
CA ARG A 18 -10.14 11.67 11.41
C ARG A 18 -10.29 10.23 11.91
N ARG A 19 -11.51 9.78 12.22
CA ARG A 19 -11.75 8.39 12.65
C ARG A 19 -11.58 7.37 11.52
N HIS A 20 -12.01 7.71 10.30
CA HIS A 20 -11.83 6.82 9.15
C HIS A 20 -10.35 6.66 8.81
N ASP A 21 -9.60 7.77 8.72
CA ASP A 21 -8.17 7.72 8.42
C ASP A 21 -7.38 7.01 9.54
N ALA A 22 -7.69 7.28 10.82
CA ALA A 22 -7.06 6.56 11.92
C ALA A 22 -7.33 5.04 11.85
N LYS A 23 -8.54 4.64 11.47
CA LYS A 23 -8.89 3.23 11.24
C LYS A 23 -8.12 2.65 10.05
N LEU A 24 -8.04 3.37 8.93
CA LEU A 24 -7.28 2.95 7.76
C LEU A 24 -5.80 2.78 8.08
N LEU A 25 -5.20 3.69 8.84
CA LEU A 25 -3.82 3.59 9.28
C LEU A 25 -3.58 2.37 10.16
N ALA A 26 -4.51 2.06 11.07
CA ALA A 26 -4.43 0.87 11.91
C ALA A 26 -4.52 -0.42 11.08
N LEU A 27 -5.49 -0.50 10.17
CA LEU A 27 -5.64 -1.64 9.25
C LEU A 27 -4.44 -1.78 8.31
N GLY A 28 -3.94 -0.66 7.77
CA GLY A 28 -2.77 -0.64 6.90
C GLY A 28 -1.52 -1.18 7.59
N LYS A 29 -1.30 -0.86 8.87
CA LYS A 29 -0.19 -1.43 9.65
C LYS A 29 -0.32 -2.95 9.83
N GLN A 30 -1.54 -3.45 10.05
CA GLN A 30 -1.79 -4.89 10.15
C GLN A 30 -1.55 -5.57 8.80
N TYR A 31 -1.97 -4.94 7.70
CA TYR A 31 -1.76 -5.45 6.35
C TYR A 31 -0.28 -5.45 5.96
N ASP A 32 0.45 -4.38 6.28
CA ASP A 32 1.90 -4.29 6.06
C ASP A 32 2.67 -5.33 6.89
N ALA A 33 2.13 -5.77 8.05
CA ALA A 33 2.71 -6.86 8.81
C ALA A 33 2.40 -8.23 8.18
N ALA A 34 1.14 -8.46 7.78
CA ALA A 34 0.72 -9.69 7.13
C ALA A 34 1.43 -9.93 5.79
N THR A 35 1.63 -8.89 4.99
CA THR A 35 2.38 -8.98 3.72
C THR A 35 3.85 -9.37 3.93
N ARG A 36 4.50 -8.89 5.00
CA ARG A 36 5.86 -9.34 5.34
C ARG A 36 5.90 -10.80 5.77
N GLU A 37 4.88 -11.25 6.50
CA GLU A 37 4.76 -12.65 6.89
C GLU A 37 4.50 -13.54 5.68
N LEU A 38 3.63 -13.12 4.74
CA LEU A 38 3.42 -13.80 3.47
C LEU A 38 4.73 -13.95 2.69
N SER A 39 5.49 -12.87 2.52
CA SER A 39 6.81 -12.95 1.84
C SER A 39 7.77 -13.90 2.56
N SER A 40 7.72 -13.96 3.90
CA SER A 40 8.52 -14.94 4.65
C SER A 40 8.07 -16.38 4.40
N LEU A 41 6.77 -16.63 4.21
CA LEU A 41 6.24 -17.95 3.89
C LEU A 41 6.58 -18.36 2.45
N GLU A 42 6.55 -17.42 1.50
CA GLU A 42 6.93 -17.66 0.10
C GLU A 42 8.43 -18.00 -0.05
N MET A 43 9.28 -17.49 0.84
CA MET A 43 10.71 -17.80 0.87
C MET A 43 11.04 -19.08 1.65
N ASP A 44 10.10 -19.63 2.41
CA ASP A 44 10.29 -20.88 3.15
C ASP A 44 10.05 -22.08 2.22
N GLU A 45 11.14 -22.74 1.80
CA GLU A 45 11.08 -23.93 0.93
C GLU A 45 10.25 -25.08 1.54
N ALA A 46 10.06 -25.09 2.86
CA ALA A 46 9.24 -26.08 3.56
C ALA A 46 7.76 -25.67 3.68
N ALA A 47 7.40 -24.42 3.34
CA ALA A 47 6.02 -23.99 3.36
C ALA A 47 5.24 -24.68 2.24
N SER A 48 4.16 -25.37 2.60
CA SER A 48 3.26 -25.94 1.61
C SER A 48 2.43 -24.85 0.94
N MET A 49 2.10 -25.05 -0.34
CA MET A 49 1.17 -24.17 -1.06
C MET A 49 -0.15 -23.97 -0.29
N ALA A 50 -0.66 -25.04 0.33
CA ALA A 50 -1.88 -24.98 1.16
C ALA A 50 -1.75 -24.01 2.35
N ARG A 51 -0.56 -23.87 2.94
CA ARG A 51 -0.32 -22.92 4.04
C ARG A 51 -0.31 -21.48 3.52
N ILE A 52 0.29 -21.24 2.35
CA ILE A 52 0.30 -19.92 1.69
C ILE A 52 -1.13 -19.51 1.31
N GLU A 53 -1.89 -20.41 0.68
CA GLU A 53 -3.29 -20.18 0.31
C GLU A 53 -4.18 -19.91 1.54
N ALA A 54 -4.02 -20.68 2.62
CA ALA A 54 -4.74 -20.45 3.86
C ALA A 54 -4.39 -19.09 4.48
N PHE A 55 -3.13 -18.67 4.41
CA PHE A 55 -2.70 -17.36 4.88
C PHE A 55 -3.30 -16.23 4.04
N LEU A 56 -3.26 -16.34 2.72
CA LEU A 56 -3.90 -15.39 1.80
C LEU A 56 -5.41 -15.27 2.07
N ALA A 57 -6.10 -16.40 2.26
CA ALA A 57 -7.52 -16.40 2.61
C ALA A 57 -7.78 -15.68 3.95
N SER A 58 -6.85 -15.76 4.90
CA SER A 58 -6.96 -15.06 6.19
C SER A 58 -6.82 -13.52 6.07
N MET A 59 -6.21 -13.03 4.99
CA MET A 59 -6.04 -11.60 4.74
C MET A 59 -7.31 -10.94 4.17
N GLU A 60 -8.17 -11.70 3.47
CA GLU A 60 -9.36 -11.18 2.78
C GLU A 60 -10.27 -10.27 3.66
N PRO A 61 -10.59 -10.61 4.93
CA PRO A 61 -11.42 -9.75 5.77
C PRO A 61 -10.77 -8.38 6.03
N MET A 62 -9.44 -8.33 6.09
CA MET A 62 -8.69 -7.10 6.30
C MET A 62 -8.69 -6.23 5.05
N GLU A 63 -8.47 -6.83 3.88
CA GLU A 63 -8.56 -6.16 2.57
C GLU A 63 -9.94 -5.54 2.37
N ARG A 64 -10.99 -6.32 2.65
CA ARG A 64 -12.37 -5.86 2.58
C ARG A 64 -12.63 -4.70 3.54
N ALA A 65 -12.09 -4.75 4.75
CA ALA A 65 -12.22 -3.67 5.73
C ALA A 65 -11.49 -2.39 5.28
N ILE A 66 -10.31 -2.52 4.66
CA ILE A 66 -9.56 -1.40 4.07
C ILE A 66 -10.36 -0.78 2.93
N LEU A 67 -10.88 -1.60 2.00
CA LEU A 67 -11.66 -1.12 0.86
C LEU A 67 -12.97 -0.44 1.28
N ALA A 68 -13.68 -1.01 2.27
CA ALA A 68 -14.95 -0.48 2.75
C ALA A 68 -14.82 0.79 3.61
N THR A 69 -13.66 1.02 4.25
CA THR A 69 -13.46 2.24 5.07
C THR A 69 -13.16 3.43 4.16
N PRO A 70 -13.88 4.58 4.28
CA PRO A 70 -13.57 5.78 3.51
C PRO A 70 -12.15 6.28 3.77
N ALA A 71 -11.49 6.80 2.74
CA ALA A 71 -10.24 7.54 2.88
C ALA A 71 -10.55 9.04 2.73
N ASP A 72 -10.35 9.80 3.80
CA ASP A 72 -10.67 11.23 3.83
C ASP A 72 -9.42 12.11 3.71
N GLY A 73 -8.23 11.51 3.86
CA GLY A 73 -6.92 12.16 3.72
C GLY A 73 -5.92 11.32 2.92
N ILE A 74 -4.80 11.95 2.54
CA ILE A 74 -3.78 11.33 1.68
C ILE A 74 -3.17 10.06 2.30
N GLU A 75 -3.03 10.02 3.63
CA GLU A 75 -2.54 8.86 4.37
C GLU A 75 -3.47 7.64 4.22
N GLY A 76 -4.79 7.87 4.29
CA GLY A 76 -5.79 6.83 4.08
C GLY A 76 -5.85 6.36 2.62
N ILE A 77 -5.70 7.28 1.67
CA ILE A 77 -5.61 6.94 0.24
C ILE A 77 -4.35 6.10 -0.02
N ALA A 78 -3.22 6.44 0.62
CA ALA A 78 -1.97 5.70 0.50
C ALA A 78 -2.10 4.26 1.03
N VAL A 79 -2.87 4.01 2.09
CA VAL A 79 -3.15 2.63 2.54
C VAL A 79 -3.84 1.82 1.43
N LYS A 80 -4.86 2.39 0.78
CA LYS A 80 -5.55 1.72 -0.33
C LYS A 80 -4.64 1.55 -1.55
N ALA A 81 -3.80 2.54 -1.83
CA ALA A 81 -2.82 2.47 -2.91
C ALA A 81 -1.82 1.33 -2.70
N ARG A 82 -1.31 1.14 -1.46
CA ARG A 82 -0.43 0.01 -1.14
C ARG A 82 -1.12 -1.34 -1.28
N LEU A 83 -2.37 -1.46 -0.82
CA LEU A 83 -3.18 -2.67 -1.01
C LEU A 83 -3.31 -3.00 -2.52
N ALA A 84 -3.71 -2.01 -3.33
CA ALA A 84 -3.80 -2.18 -4.76
C ALA A 84 -2.46 -2.58 -5.39
N ALA A 85 -1.37 -1.93 -4.97
CA ALA A 85 -0.03 -2.23 -5.44
C ALA A 85 0.37 -3.68 -5.14
N HIS A 86 0.01 -4.22 -3.97
CA HIS A 86 0.27 -5.62 -3.65
C HIS A 86 -0.45 -6.59 -4.60
N ILE A 87 -1.73 -6.32 -4.89
CA ILE A 87 -2.54 -7.12 -5.83
C ILE A 87 -1.93 -7.11 -7.25
N VAL A 88 -1.41 -5.96 -7.69
CA VAL A 88 -0.76 -5.82 -9.01
C VAL A 88 0.76 -5.69 -8.92
N SER A 89 1.38 -6.39 -7.97
CA SER A 89 2.82 -6.27 -7.67
C SER A 89 3.72 -6.49 -8.88
N HIS A 90 3.29 -7.33 -9.84
CA HIS A 90 3.96 -7.55 -11.12
C HIS A 90 4.20 -6.28 -11.96
N TYR A 91 3.46 -5.18 -11.73
CA TYR A 91 3.75 -3.90 -12.39
C TYR A 91 5.10 -3.30 -11.97
N TRP A 92 5.63 -3.65 -10.79
CA TRP A 92 6.93 -3.18 -10.30
C TRP A 92 8.07 -4.15 -10.59
N THR A 93 7.80 -5.35 -11.13
CA THR A 93 8.85 -6.33 -11.49
C THR A 93 9.43 -6.08 -12.87
N VAL A 94 8.77 -5.28 -13.70
CA VAL A 94 9.22 -4.90 -15.05
C VAL A 94 9.56 -3.41 -15.14
N SER A 95 10.35 -3.05 -16.15
CA SER A 95 10.60 -1.64 -16.48
C SER A 95 9.28 -0.95 -16.83
N PRO A 96 9.05 0.32 -16.42
CA PRO A 96 7.88 1.08 -16.83
C PRO A 96 7.67 1.09 -18.35
N ASP A 97 8.77 1.04 -19.14
CA ASP A 97 8.70 1.05 -20.60
C ASP A 97 8.11 -0.21 -21.23
N CYS A 98 8.12 -1.32 -20.50
CA CYS A 98 7.53 -2.58 -20.91
C CYS A 98 6.05 -2.72 -20.52
N LEU A 99 5.53 -1.79 -19.70
CA LEU A 99 4.12 -1.77 -19.33
C LEU A 99 3.29 -1.13 -20.44
N ASP A 100 2.11 -1.70 -20.67
CA ASP A 100 1.05 -1.01 -21.42
C ASP A 100 0.65 0.30 -20.73
N LEU A 101 -0.14 1.10 -21.43
CA LEU A 101 -0.53 2.43 -20.98
C LEU A 101 -1.29 2.40 -19.65
N GLU A 102 -2.18 1.42 -19.46
CA GLU A 102 -3.04 1.32 -18.29
C GLU A 102 -2.23 0.93 -17.05
N ALA A 103 -1.43 -0.13 -17.17
CA ALA A 103 -0.55 -0.60 -16.10
C ALA A 103 0.48 0.48 -15.71
N ARG A 104 1.03 1.21 -16.71
CA ARG A 104 1.94 2.33 -16.46
C ARG A 104 1.24 3.47 -15.72
N ALA A 105 0.03 3.86 -16.14
CA ALA A 105 -0.73 4.91 -15.49
C ALA A 105 -1.08 4.53 -14.04
N PHE A 106 -1.49 3.27 -13.81
CA PHE A 106 -1.80 2.77 -12.48
C PHE A 106 -0.58 2.78 -11.57
N ARG A 107 0.56 2.30 -12.05
CA ARG A 107 1.85 2.35 -11.33
C ARG A 107 2.23 3.78 -10.94
N LEU A 108 2.20 4.70 -11.90
CA LEU A 108 2.54 6.11 -11.67
C LEU A 108 1.59 6.78 -10.67
N LEU A 109 0.29 6.48 -10.73
CA LEU A 109 -0.69 7.02 -9.79
C LEU A 109 -0.40 6.54 -8.36
N ILE A 110 -0.15 5.24 -8.19
CA ILE A 110 0.18 4.66 -6.88
C ILE A 110 1.49 5.24 -6.35
N ASP A 111 2.54 5.30 -7.17
CA ASP A 111 3.83 5.86 -6.77
C ASP A 111 3.68 7.33 -6.34
N ALA A 112 2.90 8.12 -7.09
CA ALA A 112 2.63 9.52 -6.75
C ALA A 112 1.88 9.65 -5.41
N VAL A 113 0.81 8.87 -5.20
CA VAL A 113 0.06 8.87 -3.94
C VAL A 113 0.97 8.51 -2.76
N CYS A 114 1.75 7.45 -2.90
CA CYS A 114 2.67 7.00 -1.84
C CYS A 114 3.73 8.07 -1.55
N SER A 115 4.29 8.69 -2.60
CA SER A 115 5.27 9.78 -2.48
C SER A 115 4.69 10.99 -1.75
N VAL A 116 3.47 11.44 -2.09
CA VAL A 116 2.83 12.59 -1.41
C VAL A 116 2.51 12.26 0.05
N ALA A 117 2.16 11.01 0.35
CA ALA A 117 1.94 10.54 1.72
C ALA A 117 3.24 10.26 2.50
N GLY A 118 4.43 10.37 1.88
CA GLY A 118 5.71 10.08 2.52
C GLY A 118 5.91 8.60 2.88
N VAL A 119 5.21 7.69 2.21
CA VAL A 119 5.32 6.23 2.42
C VAL A 119 5.97 5.57 1.22
N SER A 120 6.64 4.43 1.44
CA SER A 120 7.23 3.61 0.37
C SER A 120 6.43 2.34 0.17
N LEU A 121 6.44 1.84 -1.07
CA LEU A 121 5.94 0.50 -1.38
C LEU A 121 6.94 -0.56 -0.92
N PRO A 122 6.50 -1.68 -0.32
CA PRO A 122 7.39 -2.67 0.27
C PRO A 122 8.23 -3.46 -0.76
N PHE A 123 7.80 -3.50 -2.03
CA PHE A 123 8.48 -4.20 -3.12
C PHE A 123 8.95 -3.26 -4.24
N ALA A 124 8.76 -1.94 -4.09
CA ALA A 124 9.34 -1.01 -5.04
C ALA A 124 10.85 -0.99 -4.78
N VAL A 125 11.60 -1.61 -5.69
CA VAL A 125 13.02 -1.35 -5.81
C VAL A 125 13.14 0.13 -6.11
N ARG A 126 13.57 0.93 -5.12
CA ARG A 126 14.02 2.29 -5.37
C ARG A 126 15.12 2.11 -6.41
N PRO A 127 14.97 2.58 -7.67
CA PRO A 127 16.07 2.46 -8.61
C PRO A 127 17.24 3.11 -7.88
N ALA A 128 18.27 2.30 -7.61
CA ALA A 128 19.52 2.83 -7.10
C ALA A 128 19.81 4.02 -7.99
N GLN A 129 20.00 5.20 -7.38
CA GLN A 129 20.42 6.38 -8.12
C GLN A 129 21.64 5.91 -8.92
N VAL A 130 21.44 5.66 -10.22
CA VAL A 130 22.54 5.27 -11.10
C VAL A 130 23.30 6.56 -11.24
N ASP A 131 24.30 6.70 -10.38
CA ASP A 131 25.21 7.81 -10.40
C ASP A 131 25.88 7.80 -11.78
N PRO A 132 25.59 8.77 -12.67
CA PRO A 132 26.14 8.79 -14.03
C PRO A 132 27.68 8.89 -14.02
N SER A 133 28.27 9.15 -12.85
CA SER A 133 29.71 9.26 -12.60
C SER A 133 30.48 7.93 -12.71
N LYS A 134 29.82 6.76 -12.84
CA LYS A 134 30.51 5.46 -13.01
C LYS A 134 30.56 4.92 -14.45
N VAL A 135 30.06 5.66 -15.45
CA VAL A 135 30.34 5.34 -16.85
C VAL A 135 31.67 6.01 -17.25
N SER A 136 32.79 5.44 -16.82
CA SER A 136 34.09 5.86 -17.35
C SER A 136 35.12 4.73 -17.33
N LYS A 137 35.59 4.43 -18.54
CA LYS A 137 36.84 3.75 -18.89
C LYS A 137 36.91 2.23 -18.64
N ARG A 138 36.51 1.48 -19.68
CA ARG A 138 37.42 0.47 -20.23
C ARG A 138 37.76 0.90 -21.65
N GLY A 139 39.04 1.26 -21.83
CA GLY A 139 39.67 1.25 -23.13
C GLY A 139 40.06 -0.17 -23.52
#